data_AF-A0A392PV92-F1
#
_entry.id   AF-A0A392PV92-F1
#
_cell.length_a   1.000
_cell.length_b   1.000
_cell.length_c   1.000
_cell.angle_alpha   90.00
_cell.angle_beta   90.00
_cell.angle_gamma   90.00
#
_symmetry.space_group_name_H-M   'P 1'
#
loop_
_entity.id
_entity.type
_entity.pdbx_description
1 polymer ?
#
loop_
_entity_poly.entity_id
_entity_poly.type
_entity_poly.pdbx_seq_one_letter_code
_entity_poly.pdbx_strand_id
1 'polypeptide(L)' 'MTHTLDILQDFLELRKYSYERLDGSIRAEERFAAIRSFSNSSANMGLNFEADQNGAFVFMISTRAGGVGLNLVAADT' A
#
# COMPACT_ATOMS: atom_id res chain seq x y z
N MET A 1 -15.60 -2.35 8.70
CA MET A 1 -15.33 -2.78 7.30
C MET A 1 -13.81 -2.80 7.02
N THR A 2 -13.00 -3.29 7.95
CA THR A 2 -11.58 -3.61 7.70
C THR A 2 -11.39 -5.10 7.39
N HIS A 3 -12.35 -5.96 7.75
CA HIS A 3 -12.31 -7.39 7.44
C HIS A 3 -12.11 -7.73 5.96
N THR A 4 -12.64 -6.92 5.04
CA THR A 4 -12.35 -7.12 3.60
C THR A 4 -10.89 -6.83 3.28
N LEU A 5 -10.27 -5.83 3.92
CA LEU A 5 -8.84 -5.57 3.80
C LEU A 5 -8.03 -6.68 4.46
N ASP A 6 -8.48 -7.27 5.56
CA ASP A 6 -7.79 -8.41 6.17
C ASP A 6 -7.74 -9.60 5.20
N ILE A 7 -8.85 -9.93 4.52
CA ILE A 7 -8.88 -11.02 3.51
C ILE A 7 -7.97 -10.72 2.32
N LEU A 8 -7.97 -9.47 1.84
CA LEU A 8 -7.09 -9.05 0.75
C LEU A 8 -5.62 -9.12 1.18
N GLN A 9 -5.32 -8.79 2.43
CA GLN A 9 -3.99 -8.90 3.00
C GLN A 9 -3.50 -10.35 2.94
N ASP A 10 -4.30 -11.29 3.45
CA ASP A 10 -3.98 -12.73 3.40
C ASP A 10 -3.71 -13.21 1.95
N PHE A 11 -4.48 -12.70 0.99
CA PHE A 11 -4.28 -13.01 -0.43
C PHE A 11 -2.95 -12.46 -0.97
N LEU A 12 -2.60 -11.22 -0.65
CA LEU A 12 -1.34 -10.62 -1.12
C LEU A 12 -0.13 -11.30 -0.47
N GLU A 13 -0.21 -11.65 0.81
CA GLU A 13 0.80 -12.45 1.51
C GLU A 13 0.99 -13.82 0.84
N LEU A 14 -0.11 -14.53 0.55
CA LEU A 14 -0.08 -15.82 -0.15
C LEU A 14 0.58 -15.71 -1.54
N ARG A 15 0.33 -14.61 -2.27
CA ARG A 15 0.91 -14.34 -3.59
C ARG A 15 2.29 -13.72 -3.55
N LYS A 16 2.81 -13.42 -2.35
CA LYS A 16 4.08 -12.72 -2.11
C LYS A 16 4.14 -11.35 -2.80
N TYR A 17 3.03 -10.64 -2.81
CA TYR A 17 2.95 -9.26 -3.30
C TYR A 17 3.21 -8.32 -2.12
N SER A 18 4.17 -7.41 -2.26
CA SER A 18 4.42 -6.37 -1.26
C SER A 18 3.28 -5.36 -1.25
N TYR A 19 2.88 -4.89 -0.07
CA TYR A 19 1.80 -3.94 0.05
C TYR A 19 1.99 -2.98 1.22
N GLU A 20 1.30 -1.85 1.14
CA GLU A 20 1.10 -0.90 2.23
C GLU A 20 -0.38 -0.84 2.58
N ARG A 21 -0.72 -0.62 3.86
CA ARG A 21 -2.10 -0.60 4.35
C ARG A 21 -2.40 0.67 5.12
N LEU A 22 -3.48 1.36 4.73
CA LEU A 22 -3.97 2.56 5.39
C LEU A 22 -5.46 2.44 5.74
N ASP A 23 -5.76 2.26 7.02
CA ASP A 23 -7.13 2.28 7.52
C ASP A 23 -7.27 3.10 8.81
N GLY A 24 -8.45 3.04 9.44
CA GLY A 24 -8.76 3.81 10.64
C GLY A 24 -7.98 3.39 11.89
N SER A 25 -7.29 2.25 11.89
CA SER A 25 -6.46 1.78 13.00
C SER A 25 -5.04 2.36 12.98
N ILE A 26 -4.57 2.82 11.81
CA ILE A 26 -3.21 3.35 11.63
C ILE A 26 -3.09 4.75 12.24
N ARG A 27 -2.07 4.92 13.08
CA ARG A 27 -1.73 6.19 13.73
C ARG A 27 -1.36 7.25 12.70
N ALA A 28 -1.68 8.52 12.99
CA ALA A 28 -1.45 9.62 12.06
C ALA A 28 0.02 9.73 11.59
N GLU A 29 0.97 9.45 12.47
CA GLU A 29 2.41 9.47 12.17
C GLU A 29 2.85 8.37 11.17
N GLU A 30 2.26 7.18 11.29
CA GLU A 30 2.53 6.03 10.42
C GLU A 30 1.91 6.21 9.04
N ARG A 31 0.83 6.99 8.92
CA ARG A 31 0.18 7.28 7.63
C ARG A 31 1.15 7.88 6.62
N PHE A 32 1.90 8.90 7.04
CA PHE A 32 2.85 9.57 6.15
C PHE A 32 4.04 8.69 5.81
N ALA A 33 4.42 7.77 6.70
CA ALA A 33 5.45 6.78 6.41
C ALA A 33 4.99 5.82 5.31
N ALA A 34 3.79 5.25 5.42
CA ALA A 34 3.22 4.35 4.41
C ALA A 34 3.07 5.02 3.03
N ILE A 35 2.58 6.25 2.97
CA ILE A 35 2.44 7.01 1.71
C ILE A 35 3.82 7.25 1.05
N ARG A 36 4.81 7.67 1.84
CA ARG A 36 6.16 7.93 1.33
C ARG A 36 6.84 6.64 0.89
N SER A 37 6.69 5.57 1.68
CA SER A 37 7.17 4.23 1.35
C SER A 37 6.68 3.82 -0.04
N PHE A 38 5.36 3.82 -0.26
CA PHE A 38 4.76 3.49 -1.55
C PHE A 38 5.20 4.44 -2.69
N SER A 39 5.26 5.75 -2.43
CA SER A 39 5.62 6.74 -3.47
C SER A 39 7.08 6.63 -3.93
N ASN A 40 8.00 6.29 -3.02
CA ASN A 40 9.41 6.10 -3.35
C ASN A 40 9.67 4.74 -4.01
N SER A 41 8.76 3.79 -3.80
CA SER A 41 8.83 2.41 -4.29
C SER A 41 8.48 2.27 -5.78
N SER A 42 7.41 2.95 -6.22
CA SER A 42 6.90 2.88 -7.60
C SER A 42 7.93 3.32 -8.65
N ALA A 43 8.84 4.24 -8.31
CA ALA A 43 9.84 4.78 -9.24
C ALA A 43 10.91 3.77 -9.70
N ASN A 44 11.05 2.63 -9.01
CA ASN A 44 12.10 1.63 -9.29
C ASN A 44 11.57 0.26 -9.71
N MET A 45 10.25 0.12 -9.92
CA MET A 45 9.63 -1.12 -10.40
C MET A 45 9.85 -1.27 -11.92
N GLY A 46 11.03 -1.76 -12.31
CA GLY A 46 11.24 -2.31 -13.65
C GLY A 46 10.47 -3.62 -13.82
N LEU A 47 10.09 -3.94 -15.06
CA LEU A 47 9.28 -5.07 -15.54
C LEU A 47 9.69 -6.50 -15.10
N ASN A 48 10.68 -6.65 -14.22
CA ASN A 48 11.10 -7.93 -13.67
C ASN A 48 10.39 -8.15 -12.33
N PHE A 49 9.41 -9.07 -12.36
CA PHE A 49 8.61 -9.57 -11.24
C PHE A 49 9.43 -10.35 -10.18
N GLU A 50 10.74 -10.21 -10.17
CA GLU A 50 11.56 -10.65 -9.04
C GLU A 50 11.27 -9.64 -7.93
N ALA A 51 10.86 -10.14 -6.76
CA ALA A 51 10.49 -9.36 -5.58
C ALA A 51 11.73 -8.63 -5.01
N ASP A 52 12.26 -7.67 -5.77
CA ASP A 52 13.39 -6.87 -5.34
C ASP A 52 12.89 -5.97 -4.22
N GLN A 53 13.50 -6.14 -3.07
CA GLN A 53 12.90 -6.08 -1.73
C GLN A 53 12.54 -4.67 -1.24
N ASN A 54 12.55 -3.67 -2.11
CA ASN A 54 12.63 -2.29 -1.65
C ASN A 54 11.37 -1.47 -1.94
N GLY A 55 10.28 -2.10 -2.39
CA GLY A 55 9.06 -1.34 -2.62
C GLY A 55 7.72 -2.08 -2.58
N ALA A 56 6.69 -1.37 -2.10
CA ALA A 56 5.32 -1.85 -2.04
C ALA A 56 4.64 -1.79 -3.41
N PHE A 57 4.12 -2.93 -3.88
CA PHE A 57 3.41 -3.07 -5.15
C PHE A 57 1.94 -2.63 -5.06
N VAL A 58 1.25 -2.97 -3.96
CA VAL A 58 -0.17 -2.62 -3.76
C VAL A 58 -0.35 -1.64 -2.61
N PHE A 59 -1.17 -0.61 -2.79
CA PHE A 59 -1.58 0.27 -1.70
C PHE A 59 -3.04 0.01 -1.32
N MET A 60 -3.26 -0.59 -0.16
CA MET A 60 -4.57 -0.90 0.37
C MET A 60 -5.09 0.24 1.24
N ILE A 61 -6.30 0.74 0.95
CA ILE A 61 -6.87 1.85 1.71
C ILE A 61 -8.37 1.66 1.97
N SER A 62 -8.81 2.00 3.18
CA SER A 62 -10.25 2.12 3.46
C SER A 62 -10.80 3.44 2.92
N THR A 63 -12.02 3.43 2.36
CA THR A 63 -12.66 4.65 1.81
C THR A 63 -12.69 5.82 2.78
N ARG A 64 -12.95 5.56 4.07
CA ARG A 64 -12.93 6.59 5.11
C ARG A 64 -11.53 7.17 5.35
N ALA A 65 -10.48 6.36 5.26
CA ALA A 65 -9.10 6.83 5.40
C ALA A 65 -8.61 7.59 4.14
N GLY A 66 -9.09 7.21 2.95
CA GLY A 66 -8.75 7.89 1.69
C GLY A 66 -9.44 9.24 1.50
N GLY A 67 -10.65 9.41 2.05
CA GLY A 67 -11.42 10.66 1.93
C GLY A 67 -10.84 11.89 2.66
N VAL A 68 -9.69 11.76 3.33
CA VAL A 68 -9.07 12.83 4.14
C VAL A 68 -8.01 13.62 3.37
N GLY A 69 -7.92 13.44 2.04
CA GLY A 69 -6.97 14.17 1.18
C GLY A 69 -5.60 13.49 1.12
N LEU A 70 -5.56 12.26 0.60
CA LEU A 70 -4.34 11.53 0.33
C LEU A 70 -3.80 11.88 -1.06
N ASN A 71 -2.47 11.99 -1.22
CA ASN A 71 -1.83 12.16 -2.52
C ASN A 71 -0.97 10.94 -2.86
N LEU A 72 -1.39 10.15 -3.85
CA LEU A 72 -0.71 8.94 -4.33
C LEU A 72 -0.40 9.07 -5.82
N VAL A 73 0.44 10.05 -6.20
CA VAL A 73 0.83 10.28 -7.61
C VAL A 73 1.53 9.08 -8.23
N ALA A 74 2.17 8.25 -7.40
CA ALA A 74 2.91 7.07 -7.79
C ALA A 74 2.03 5.86 -8.16
N ALA A 75 0.72 5.91 -7.87
CA ALA A 75 -0.20 4.83 -8.23
C ALA A 75 -0.69 4.99 -9.66
N ASP A 76 -0.58 3.95 -10.46
CA ASP A 76 -1.01 3.94 -11.86
C ASP A 76 -2.00 2.82 -12.21
N THR A 77 -2.04 1.68 -11.49
CA THR A 77 -3.19 0.76 -11.31
C THR A 77 -2.93 -0.26 -10.20
#